data_AF-A0A9D2VI01-F1
#
_entry.id   AF-A0A9D2VI01-F1
#
_cell.length_a   1.000
_cell.length_b   1.000
_cell.length_c   1.000
_cell.angle_alpha   90.00
_cell.angle_beta   90.00
_cell.angle_gamma   90.00
#
_symmetry.space_group_name_H-M   'P 1'
#
loop_
_entity.id
_entity.type
_entity.pdbx_description
1 polymer ?
#
loop_
_entity_poly.entity_id
_entity_poly.type
_entity_poly.pdbx_seq_one_letter_code
_entity_poly.pdbx_strand_id
1 'polypeptide(L)'
;MDAFLVSTGIVALAEIGDKTQLLAFILAARFKRPLPIILGIFVATLANHALASALGAWLPGLFQPTTLAWILGIGFLIMAGWMLIPDTFDEKDAQLAKFGVFTTTLIAFFIAEMGDKTQVA
;
A
#
# COMPACT_ATOMS: atom_id res chain seq x y z
N MET A 1 -14.64 17.72 -19.08
CA MET A 1 -13.54 16.95 -19.69
C MET A 1 -12.21 17.35 -19.08
N ASP A 2 -11.95 18.66 -18.96
CA ASP A 2 -10.68 19.21 -18.46
C ASP A 2 -10.29 18.69 -17.08
N ALA A 3 -11.21 18.68 -16.11
CA ALA A 3 -10.93 18.17 -14.76
C ALA A 3 -10.46 16.71 -14.75
N PHE A 4 -11.09 15.84 -15.56
CA PHE A 4 -10.71 14.44 -15.67
C PHE A 4 -9.31 14.27 -16.27
N LEU A 5 -9.02 14.97 -17.37
CA LEU A 5 -7.71 14.89 -18.03
C LEU A 5 -6.59 15.48 -17.17
N VAL A 6 -6.86 16.60 -16.48
CA VAL A 6 -5.90 17.23 -15.57
C VAL A 6 -5.66 16.36 -14.34
N SER A 7 -6.71 15.80 -13.71
CA SER A 7 -6.53 14.92 -12.54
C SER A 7 -5.79 13.65 -12.92
N THR A 8 -6.16 13.00 -14.02
CA THR A 8 -5.49 11.79 -14.49
C THR A 8 -4.04 12.08 -14.84
N GLY A 9 -3.75 13.18 -15.54
CA GLY A 9 -2.39 13.57 -15.91
C GLY A 9 -1.50 13.85 -14.69
N ILE A 10 -1.99 14.63 -13.73
CA ILE A 10 -1.23 14.97 -12.52
C ILE A 10 -1.00 13.74 -11.65
N VAL A 11 -2.03 12.94 -11.39
CA VAL A 11 -1.89 11.73 -10.56
C VAL A 11 -0.99 10.71 -11.25
N ALA A 12 -1.15 10.47 -12.55
CA ALA A 12 -0.28 9.54 -13.28
C ALA A 12 1.20 9.96 -13.22
N LEU A 13 1.49 11.27 -13.29
CA LEU A 13 2.85 11.78 -13.14
C LEU A 13 3.37 11.73 -11.70
N ALA A 14 2.50 11.90 -10.71
CA ALA A 14 2.89 11.82 -9.30
C ALA A 14 3.16 10.37 -8.85
N GLU A 15 2.45 9.41 -9.44
CA GLU A 15 2.54 7.98 -9.11
C GLU A 15 3.54 7.22 -10.00
N ILE A 16 4.11 7.87 -11.03
CA ILE A 16 5.09 7.21 -11.92
C ILE A 16 6.40 6.91 -11.17
N GLY A 17 6.79 5.64 -11.18
CA GLY A 17 7.98 5.18 -10.49
C GLY A 17 7.78 4.92 -9.00
N ASP A 18 6.53 4.86 -8.52
CA ASP A 18 6.24 4.49 -7.16
C ASP A 18 6.70 3.04 -6.83
N LYS A 19 6.86 2.76 -5.53
CA LYS A 19 7.26 1.46 -4.97
C LYS A 19 6.38 0.32 -5.48
N THR A 20 5.07 0.56 -5.59
CA THR A 20 4.12 -0.44 -6.09
C THR A 20 4.39 -0.79 -7.57
N GLN A 21 4.73 0.21 -8.39
CA GLN A 21 5.11 0.01 -9.79
C GLN A 21 6.43 -0.76 -9.92
N LEU A 22 7.44 -0.43 -9.12
CA LEU A 22 8.72 -1.16 -9.09
C LEU A 22 8.54 -2.61 -8.66
N LEU A 23 7.73 -2.86 -7.63
CA LEU A 23 7.41 -4.21 -7.17
C LEU A 23 6.70 -5.02 -8.26
N ALA A 24 5.71 -4.43 -8.95
CA ALA A 24 5.04 -5.06 -10.09
C ALA A 24 6.04 -5.48 -11.17
N PHE A 25 6.98 -4.60 -11.53
CA PHE A 25 8.03 -4.90 -12.51
C PHE A 25 8.94 -6.03 -12.07
N ILE A 26 9.39 -6.04 -10.80
CA ILE A 26 10.24 -7.10 -10.26
C ILE A 26 9.52 -8.46 -10.29
N LEU A 27 8.25 -8.51 -9.85
CA LEU A 27 7.46 -9.74 -9.89
C LEU A 27 7.20 -10.22 -11.32
N ALA A 28 6.90 -9.31 -12.25
CA ALA A 28 6.71 -9.64 -13.65
C ALA A 28 7.98 -10.20 -14.30
N ALA A 29 9.13 -9.56 -14.04
CA ALA A 29 10.43 -10.00 -14.52
C ALA A 29 10.85 -11.36 -13.92
N ARG A 30 10.59 -11.56 -12.63
CA ARG A 30 10.95 -12.78 -11.90
C ARG A 30 10.09 -13.98 -12.28
N PHE A 31 8.77 -13.82 -12.27
CA PHE A 31 7.83 -14.93 -12.37
C PHE A 31 7.29 -15.16 -13.79
N LYS A 32 7.35 -14.15 -14.67
CA LYS A 32 6.89 -14.23 -16.08
C LYS A 32 5.46 -14.78 -16.23
N ARG A 33 4.62 -14.58 -15.22
CA ARG A 33 3.22 -15.03 -15.14
C ARG A 33 2.33 -13.84 -14.80
N PRO A 34 1.91 -13.04 -15.79
CA PRO A 34 1.22 -11.77 -15.53
C PRO A 34 -0.17 -11.95 -14.90
N LEU A 35 -0.92 -12.98 -15.29
CA LEU A 35 -2.30 -13.18 -14.80
C LEU A 35 -2.36 -13.40 -13.26
N PRO A 36 -1.59 -14.33 -12.66
CA PRO A 36 -1.54 -14.47 -11.20
C PRO A 36 -1.07 -13.20 -10.47
N ILE A 37 -0.19 -12.41 -11.09
CA ILE A 37 0.30 -11.14 -10.51
C ILE A 37 -0.84 -10.13 -10.49
N ILE A 38 -1.50 -9.91 -11.64
CA ILE A 38 -2.63 -8.97 -11.75
C ILE A 38 -3.74 -9.33 -10.77
N LEU A 39 -4.10 -10.62 -10.68
CA LEU A 39 -5.11 -11.07 -9.72
C LEU A 39 -4.65 -10.89 -8.27
N GLY A 40 -3.38 -11.14 -7.98
CA GLY A 40 -2.81 -10.94 -6.65
C GLY A 40 -2.87 -9.47 -6.22
N ILE A 41 -2.47 -8.55 -7.10
CA ILE A 41 -2.58 -7.10 -6.88
C ILE A 41 -4.04 -6.72 -6.66
N PHE A 42 -4.94 -7.11 -7.56
CA PHE A 42 -6.36 -6.78 -7.47
C PHE A 42 -6.98 -7.21 -6.14
N VAL A 43 -6.74 -8.45 -5.72
CA VAL A 43 -7.28 -8.96 -4.44
C VAL A 43 -6.62 -8.26 -3.24
N ALA A 44 -5.31 -8.00 -3.29
CA ALA A 44 -4.61 -7.26 -2.25
C ALA A 44 -5.19 -5.85 -2.05
N THR A 45 -5.35 -5.10 -3.14
CA THR A 45 -5.90 -3.74 -3.12
C THR A 45 -7.33 -3.73 -2.59
N LEU A 46 -8.20 -4.63 -3.06
CA LEU A 46 -9.57 -4.74 -2.54
C LEU A 46 -9.60 -5.06 -1.04
N ALA A 47 -8.78 -6.02 -0.60
CA ALA A 47 -8.70 -6.39 0.79
C ALA A 47 -8.21 -5.23 1.67
N ASN A 48 -7.18 -4.50 1.22
CA ASN A 48 -6.67 -3.33 1.92
C ASN A 48 -7.73 -2.24 2.09
N HIS A 49 -8.41 -1.88 1.00
CA HIS A 49 -9.45 -0.84 1.04
C HIS A 49 -10.65 -1.27 1.88
N ALA A 50 -11.08 -2.53 1.77
CA ALA A 50 -12.18 -3.07 2.57
C ALA A 50 -11.84 -3.04 4.06
N LEU A 51 -10.63 -3.45 4.45
CA LEU A 51 -10.18 -3.42 5.85
C LEU A 51 -10.03 -1.99 6.37
N ALA A 52 -9.39 -1.10 5.60
CA ALA A 52 -9.22 0.30 5.98
C ALA A 52 -10.58 0.99 6.16
N SER A 53 -11.52 0.79 5.22
CA SER A 53 -12.88 1.33 5.31
C SER A 53 -13.67 0.76 6.48
N ALA A 54 -13.60 -0.56 6.72
CA ALA A 54 -14.30 -1.20 7.82
C ALA A 54 -13.79 -0.69 9.18
N LEU A 55 -12.47 -0.59 9.36
CA LEU A 55 -11.87 -0.03 10.57
C LEU A 55 -12.18 1.47 10.72
N GLY A 56 -12.09 2.24 9.63
CA GLY A 56 -12.40 3.67 9.61
C GLY A 56 -13.86 3.97 9.96
N ALA A 57 -14.79 3.08 9.63
CA ALA A 57 -16.20 3.20 10.02
C ALA A 57 -16.46 2.73 11.46
N TRP A 58 -15.71 1.74 11.95
CA TRP A 58 -15.93 1.13 13.26
C TRP A 58 -15.28 1.92 14.41
N LEU A 59 -14.05 2.40 14.24
CA LEU A 59 -13.28 3.09 15.29
C LEU A 59 -13.96 4.36 15.86
N PRO A 60 -14.64 5.21 15.07
CA PRO A 60 -15.37 6.36 15.61
C PRO A 60 -16.51 5.98 16.57
N GLY A 61 -17.03 4.76 16.50
CA GLY A 61 -18.02 4.26 17.46
C GLY A 61 -17.43 3.89 18.83
N LEU A 62 -16.11 3.74 18.92
CA LEU A 62 -15.40 3.32 20.13
C LEU A 62 -14.66 4.45 20.85
N PHE A 63 -14.27 5.49 20.12
CA PHE A 63 -13.41 6.56 20.61
C PHE A 63 -14.02 7.95 20.40
N GLN A 64 -13.73 8.88 21.32
CA GLN A 64 -14.11 10.28 21.12
C GLN A 64 -13.32 10.88 19.94
N PRO A 65 -13.93 11.81 19.16
CA PRO A 65 -13.27 12.45 18.02
C PRO A 65 -11.92 13.09 18.37
N THR A 66 -11.81 13.70 19.55
CA THR A 66 -10.58 14.32 20.03
C THR A 66 -9.47 13.29 20.26
N THR A 67 -9.81 12.10 20.77
CA THR A 67 -8.86 11.00 20.97
C THR A 67 -8.35 10.49 19.61
N LEU A 68 -9.24 10.28 18.64
CA LEU A 68 -8.87 9.88 17.28
C LEU A 68 -7.95 10.91 16.62
N ALA A 69 -8.23 12.21 16.76
CA ALA A 69 -7.39 13.27 16.23
C ALA A 69 -5.97 13.25 16.84
N TRP A 70 -5.86 13.05 18.16
CA TRP A 70 -4.56 12.92 18.83
C TRP A 70 -3.81 11.65 18.42
N ILE A 71 -4.51 10.51 18.30
CA ILE A 71 -3.91 9.27 17.79
C ILE A 71 -3.34 9.49 16.39
N LEU A 72 -4.12 10.11 15.49
CA LEU A 72 -3.70 10.38 14.12
C LEU A 72 -2.50 11.33 14.09
N GLY A 73 -2.57 12.45 14.83
CA GLY A 73 -1.49 13.43 14.90
C GLY A 73 -0.18 12.88 15.47
N ILE A 74 -0.26 12.13 16.57
CA ILE A 74 0.91 11.46 17.15
C ILE A 74 1.45 10.39 16.18
N GLY A 75 0.57 9.64 15.52
CA GLY A 75 0.95 8.66 14.50
C GLY A 75 1.76 9.30 13.36
N PHE A 76 1.34 10.46 12.86
CA PHE A 76 2.08 11.21 11.84
C PHE A 76 3.47 11.64 12.34
N LEU A 77 3.59 12.10 13.58
CA LEU A 77 4.89 12.49 14.15
C LEU A 77 5.82 11.29 14.31
N ILE A 78 5.30 10.14 14.74
CA ILE A 78 6.06 8.89 14.84
C ILE A 78 6.55 8.46 13.44
N MET A 79 5.67 8.46 12.44
CA MET A 79 6.03 8.11 11.06
C MET A 79 7.06 9.07 10.48
N ALA A 80 6.92 10.38 10.71
CA ALA A 80 7.90 11.37 10.29
C ALA A 80 9.27 11.11 10.93
N GLY A 81 9.31 10.78 12.22
CA GLY A 81 10.55 10.39 12.92
C GLY A 81 11.14 9.09 12.36
N TRP A 82 10.31 8.08 12.09
CA TRP A 82 10.74 6.80 11.53
C TRP A 82 11.34 6.96 10.14
N MET A 83 10.74 7.77 9.26
CA MET A 83 11.24 8.01 7.90
C MET A 83 12.64 8.67 7.86
N LEU A 84 13.09 9.28 8.96
CA LEU A 84 14.46 9.83 9.06
C LEU A 84 15.51 8.73 9.28
N ILE A 85 15.09 7.53 9.67
CA ILE A 85 15.98 6.37 9.87
C ILE A 85 16.07 5.63 8.53
N PRO A 86 17.27 5.51 7.92
CA PRO A 86 17.42 4.79 6.66
C PRO A 86 17.22 3.28 6.87
N ASP A 87 16.39 2.66 6.03
CA ASP A 87 16.20 1.21 6.06
C ASP A 87 17.47 0.47 5.60
N THR A 88 17.86 -0.56 6.35
CA THR A 88 18.94 -1.50 5.97
C THR A 88 18.34 -2.78 5.42
N PHE A 89 18.72 -3.18 4.21
CA PHE A 89 18.28 -4.44 3.60
C PHE A 89 18.91 -5.62 4.33
N ASP A 90 18.11 -6.48 4.96
CA ASP A 90 18.56 -7.73 5.59
C ASP A 90 18.24 -8.91 4.66
N GLU A 91 19.16 -9.87 4.55
CA GLU A 91 19.08 -10.99 3.57
C GLU A 91 17.86 -11.91 3.77
N LYS A 92 17.17 -11.78 4.92
CA LYS A 92 16.00 -12.58 5.30
C LYS A 92 14.72 -12.23 4.53
N ASP A 93 14.65 -11.06 3.88
CA ASP A 93 13.48 -10.61 3.11
C ASP A 93 13.22 -11.45 1.84
N ALA A 94 14.21 -12.24 1.39
CA ALA A 94 14.12 -13.05 0.18
C ALA A 94 13.23 -14.31 0.31
N GLN A 95 12.73 -14.66 1.51
CA GLN A 95 12.03 -15.93 1.77
C GLN A 95 10.57 -16.00 1.30
N LEU A 96 9.97 -14.88 0.87
CA LEU A 96 8.57 -14.83 0.39
C LEU A 96 8.29 -15.71 -0.85
N ALA A 97 9.33 -16.15 -1.56
CA ALA A 97 9.21 -16.92 -2.80
C ALA A 97 8.75 -18.39 -2.64
N LYS A 98 8.39 -18.85 -1.43
CA LYS A 98 7.92 -20.23 -1.18
C LYS A 98 6.44 -20.44 -1.45
N PHE A 99 5.64 -19.37 -1.43
CA PHE A 99 4.20 -19.43 -1.72
C PHE A 99 4.00 -19.08 -3.20
N GLY A 100 3.09 -19.76 -3.92
CA GLY A 100 2.94 -19.57 -5.38
C GLY A 100 2.80 -18.10 -5.83
N VAL A 101 3.01 -17.82 -7.12
CA VAL A 101 3.10 -16.44 -7.68
C VAL A 101 1.97 -15.53 -7.23
N PHE A 102 0.73 -16.03 -7.22
CA PHE A 102 -0.45 -15.30 -6.73
C PHE A 102 -0.30 -14.90 -5.26
N THR A 103 -0.03 -15.85 -4.36
CA THR A 103 0.09 -15.62 -2.92
C THR A 103 1.28 -14.72 -2.58
N THR A 104 2.42 -14.90 -3.27
CA THR A 104 3.57 -14.00 -3.11
C THR A 104 3.17 -12.57 -3.49
N THR A 105 2.49 -12.39 -4.62
CA THR A 105 2.05 -11.07 -5.09
C THR A 105 1.04 -10.46 -4.13
N LEU A 106 0.04 -11.24 -3.69
CA LEU A 106 -1.00 -10.81 -2.78
C LEU A 106 -0.40 -10.30 -1.46
N ILE A 107 0.49 -11.07 -0.83
CA ILE A 107 1.10 -10.69 0.44
C ILE A 107 2.00 -9.46 0.25
N ALA A 108 2.83 -9.46 -0.80
CA ALA A 108 3.76 -8.37 -1.05
C ALA A 108 3.03 -7.04 -1.31
N PHE A 109 1.98 -7.04 -2.15
CA PHE A 109 1.18 -5.85 -2.40
C PHE A 109 0.33 -5.46 -1.20
N PHE A 110 -0.25 -6.41 -0.49
CA PHE A 110 -1.05 -6.11 0.70
C PHE A 110 -0.20 -5.38 1.75
N ILE A 111 1.01 -5.86 2.02
CA ILE A 111 1.91 -5.21 2.98
C ILE A 111 2.44 -3.88 2.42
N ALA A 112 2.86 -3.83 1.15
CA ALA A 112 3.42 -2.62 0.54
C ALA A 112 2.40 -1.47 0.49
N GLU A 113 1.12 -1.79 0.31
CA GLU A 113 0.03 -0.82 0.18
C GLU A 113 -0.67 -0.56 1.53
N MET A 114 -0.30 -1.29 2.59
CA MET A 114 -0.81 -1.06 3.94
C MET A 114 -0.03 0.07 4.63
N GLY A 115 -0.74 1.13 5.02
CA GLY A 115 -0.13 2.36 5.54
C GLY A 115 0.35 3.33 4.46
N ASP A 116 0.06 3.07 3.19
CA ASP A 116 0.32 4.01 2.10
C ASP A 116 -0.76 5.11 2.03
N LYS A 117 -0.45 6.22 1.35
CA LYS A 117 -1.29 7.44 1.23
C LYS A 117 -2.71 7.13 0.76
N THR A 118 -2.90 6.04 0.04
CA THR A 118 -4.18 5.55 -0.48
C THR A 118 -5.20 5.17 0.61
N GLN A 119 -4.76 4.89 1.85
CA GLN A 119 -5.68 4.57 2.96
C GLN A 119 -6.22 5.80 3.70
N VAL A 120 -5.61 6.96 3.50
CA VAL A 120 -5.92 8.21 4.23
C VAL A 120 -6.62 9.24 3.33
N ALA A 121 -6.56 9.06 2.01
CA ALA A 121 -7.17 9.93 1.00
C ALA A 121 -8.69 9.71 0.85
#